data_AF-A0A416JS20-F1
#
_entry.id   AF-A0A416JS20-F1
#
_cell.length_a   1.000
_cell.length_b   1.000
_cell.length_c   1.000
_cell.angle_alpha   90.00
_cell.angle_beta   90.00
_cell.angle_gamma   90.00
#
_symmetry.space_group_name_H-M   'P 1'
#
loop_
_entity.id
_entity.type
_entity.pdbx_description
1 polymer ?
#
loop_
_entity_poly.entity_id
_entity_poly.type
_entity_poly.pdbx_seq_one_letter_code
_entity_poly.pdbx_strand_id
1 'polypeptide(L)'
;MAHANNKSHDHIDVFNPDVKTLRDSYQDFLFKIKQFDAGNGYQNFNEFISDEAIDYADDGNGVTYVVWNILKDKNGHEIDRDIVSFYTLAVTSIPYIDRIRLDEEEAKATGEIYDKQNCAVSAIEIKMFAVNQKYQNTFFEYGDEDLPVSVWVLRSIIDYIENLSKTIVGVKAALRV
;
A
#
# COMPACT_ATOMS: atom_id res chain seq x y z
N MET A 1 10.42 28.48 7.76
CA MET A 1 9.05 29.05 7.84
C MET A 1 8.16 28.10 7.08
N ALA A 2 7.30 27.37 7.78
CA ALA A 2 6.34 26.46 7.15
C ALA A 2 5.29 27.31 6.44
N HIS A 3 5.07 27.08 5.14
CA HIS A 3 3.91 27.64 4.46
C HIS A 3 2.66 27.04 5.11
N ALA A 4 1.92 27.86 5.86
CA ALA A 4 0.58 27.50 6.29
C ALA A 4 -0.26 27.27 5.03
N ASN A 5 -0.61 26.01 4.78
CA ASN A 5 -1.40 25.59 3.63
C ASN A 5 -2.86 26.00 3.89
N ASN A 6 -3.17 27.26 3.62
CA ASN A 6 -4.43 27.92 3.98
C ASN A 6 -5.57 27.58 2.99
N LYS A 7 -5.62 26.34 2.49
CA LYS A 7 -6.78 25.83 1.74
C LYS A 7 -7.71 25.17 2.74
N SER A 8 -8.99 25.57 2.75
CA SER A 8 -10.04 24.80 3.42
C SER A 8 -9.96 23.37 2.90
N HIS A 9 -9.78 22.41 3.81
CA HIS A 9 -9.86 21.00 3.49
C HIS A 9 -11.33 20.59 3.45
N ASP A 10 -11.66 19.62 2.61
CA ASP A 10 -13.01 19.07 2.58
C ASP A 10 -13.11 17.99 3.67
N HIS A 11 -14.26 17.90 4.34
CA HIS A 11 -14.53 16.83 5.29
C HIS A 11 -15.59 15.88 4.73
N ILE A 12 -15.41 14.59 5.00
CA ILE A 12 -16.47 13.60 4.80
C ILE A 12 -17.08 13.20 6.13
N ASP A 13 -18.40 13.19 6.19
CA ASP A 13 -19.13 12.83 7.41
C ASP A 13 -19.14 11.31 7.65
N VAL A 14 -19.02 10.53 6.58
CA VAL A 14 -19.16 9.07 6.62
C VAL A 14 -18.04 8.41 5.83
N PHE A 15 -17.25 7.61 6.54
CA PHE A 15 -16.20 6.79 5.96
C PHE A 15 -16.26 5.36 6.53
N ASN A 16 -16.78 4.43 5.74
CA ASN A 16 -16.88 3.01 6.05
C ASN A 16 -15.99 2.22 5.09
N PRO A 17 -14.66 2.17 5.32
CA PRO A 17 -13.74 1.50 4.42
C PRO A 17 -13.98 -0.02 4.40
N ASP A 18 -14.02 -0.58 3.19
CA ASP A 18 -14.06 -2.01 2.92
C ASP A 18 -12.97 -2.34 1.89
N VAL A 19 -12.08 -3.26 2.22
CA VAL A 19 -10.91 -3.58 1.38
C VAL A 19 -11.13 -4.94 0.74
N LYS A 20 -11.03 -4.97 -0.59
CA LYS A 20 -11.15 -6.20 -1.38
C LYS A 20 -9.98 -6.35 -2.33
N THR A 21 -9.65 -7.57 -2.73
CA THR A 21 -8.72 -7.76 -3.85
C THR A 21 -9.35 -7.20 -5.12
N LEU A 22 -8.51 -6.75 -6.07
CA LEU A 22 -9.01 -6.27 -7.35
C LEU A 22 -9.77 -7.38 -8.09
N ARG A 23 -9.28 -8.62 -8.02
CA ARG A 23 -9.91 -9.79 -8.66
C ARG A 23 -11.33 -10.03 -8.15
N ASP A 24 -11.53 -9.98 -6.84
CA ASP A 24 -12.87 -10.10 -6.24
C ASP A 24 -13.77 -8.91 -6.62
N SER A 25 -13.17 -7.72 -6.74
CA SER A 25 -13.90 -6.50 -7.09
C SER A 25 -14.31 -6.43 -8.57
N TYR A 26 -13.53 -7.02 -9.47
CA TYR A 26 -13.75 -6.94 -10.92
C TYR A 26 -15.02 -7.67 -11.36
N GLN A 27 -15.41 -8.75 -10.66
CA GLN A 27 -16.62 -9.50 -10.99
C GLN A 27 -17.89 -8.67 -10.82
N ASP A 28 -17.96 -7.87 -9.75
CA ASP A 28 -19.17 -7.13 -9.38
C ASP A 28 -19.11 -5.63 -9.74
N PHE A 29 -17.92 -5.05 -9.86
CA PHE A 29 -17.74 -3.59 -9.90
C PHE A 29 -16.80 -3.08 -11.00
N LEU A 30 -16.58 -3.87 -12.06
CA LEU A 30 -15.74 -3.49 -13.20
C LEU A 30 -15.97 -2.07 -13.71
N PHE A 31 -17.23 -1.69 -13.88
CA PHE A 31 -17.58 -0.35 -14.38
C PHE A 31 -17.02 0.76 -13.48
N LYS A 32 -17.08 0.61 -12.15
CA LYS A 32 -16.55 1.60 -11.21
C LYS A 32 -15.03 1.62 -11.20
N ILE A 33 -14.39 0.46 -11.36
CA ILE A 33 -12.92 0.36 -11.48
C ILE A 33 -12.44 1.15 -12.70
N LYS A 34 -13.13 1.02 -13.84
CA LYS A 34 -12.81 1.80 -15.06
C LYS A 34 -13.10 3.29 -14.95
N GLN A 35 -13.83 3.71 -13.93
CA GLN A 35 -14.11 5.12 -13.65
C GLN A 35 -13.19 5.71 -12.57
N PHE A 36 -12.27 4.91 -12.02
CA PHE A 36 -11.31 5.42 -11.07
C PHE A 36 -10.47 6.54 -11.71
N ASP A 37 -10.34 7.65 -10.99
CA ASP A 37 -9.55 8.79 -11.44
C ASP A 37 -8.71 9.34 -10.29
N ALA A 38 -7.39 9.20 -10.37
CA ALA A 38 -6.41 9.82 -9.47
C ALA A 38 -6.14 11.30 -9.80
N GLY A 39 -6.77 11.84 -10.84
CA GLY A 39 -6.67 13.22 -11.26
C GLY A 39 -5.56 13.49 -12.28
N ASN A 40 -5.48 14.76 -12.69
CA ASN A 40 -4.59 15.19 -13.77
C ASN A 40 -3.10 14.95 -13.43
N GLY A 41 -2.39 14.27 -14.33
CA GLY A 41 -0.98 13.95 -14.19
C GLY A 41 -0.71 12.56 -13.60
N TYR A 42 -1.78 11.81 -13.27
CA TYR A 42 -1.72 10.48 -12.67
C TYR A 42 -2.41 9.42 -13.54
N GLN A 43 -2.49 9.64 -14.86
CA GLN A 43 -3.17 8.75 -15.79
C GLN A 43 -2.63 7.32 -15.76
N ASN A 44 -1.32 7.16 -15.50
CA ASN A 44 -0.68 5.87 -15.34
C ASN A 44 -1.31 5.03 -14.20
N PHE A 45 -1.82 5.65 -13.13
CA PHE A 45 -2.50 4.93 -12.06
C PHE A 45 -3.91 4.51 -12.48
N ASN A 46 -4.60 5.34 -13.26
CA ASN A 46 -5.93 5.05 -13.78
C ASN A 46 -5.87 3.87 -14.76
N GLU A 47 -4.93 3.92 -15.70
CA GLU A 47 -4.67 2.87 -16.70
C GLU A 47 -4.22 1.56 -16.01
N PHE A 48 -3.34 1.65 -15.01
CA PHE A 48 -2.86 0.48 -14.30
C PHE A 48 -4.00 -0.31 -13.64
N ILE A 49 -4.87 0.35 -12.86
CA ILE A 49 -5.95 -0.36 -12.15
C ILE A 49 -7.01 -0.90 -13.12
N SER A 50 -7.27 -0.23 -14.25
CA SER A 50 -8.27 -0.67 -15.22
C SER A 50 -7.83 -1.86 -16.04
N ASP A 51 -6.58 -1.84 -16.51
CA ASP A 51 -6.15 -2.68 -17.64
C ASP A 51 -4.95 -3.58 -17.31
N GLU A 52 -4.05 -3.20 -16.38
CA GLU A 52 -2.80 -3.93 -16.15
C GLU A 52 -2.77 -4.74 -14.85
N ALA A 53 -3.48 -4.30 -13.81
CA ALA A 53 -3.30 -4.79 -12.46
C ALA A 53 -3.66 -6.28 -12.26
N ILE A 54 -4.54 -6.85 -13.09
CA ILE A 54 -4.85 -8.29 -13.05
C ILE A 54 -3.69 -9.10 -13.60
N ASP A 55 -3.20 -8.75 -14.79
CA ASP A 55 -2.07 -9.43 -15.43
C ASP A 55 -0.80 -9.26 -14.58
N TYR A 56 -0.61 -8.08 -13.99
CA TYR A 56 0.47 -7.81 -13.03
C TYR A 56 0.47 -8.78 -11.84
N ALA A 57 -0.72 -9.16 -11.37
CA ALA A 57 -0.87 -10.15 -10.31
C ALA A 57 -0.64 -11.59 -10.79
N ASP A 58 -1.09 -11.94 -11.99
CA ASP A 58 -0.88 -13.26 -12.59
C ASP A 58 0.60 -13.53 -12.91
N ASP A 59 1.35 -12.49 -13.26
CA ASP A 59 2.81 -12.55 -13.43
C ASP A 59 3.57 -12.61 -12.09
N GLY A 60 2.88 -12.52 -10.95
CA GLY A 60 3.47 -12.56 -9.61
C GLY A 60 4.19 -11.27 -9.20
N ASN A 61 3.96 -10.16 -9.89
CA ASN A 61 4.64 -8.89 -9.61
C ASN A 61 4.02 -8.12 -8.42
N GLY A 62 2.78 -8.43 -8.04
CA GLY A 62 2.14 -7.88 -6.85
C GLY A 62 0.63 -8.07 -6.85
N VAL A 63 -0.01 -7.94 -5.69
CA VAL A 63 -1.47 -8.07 -5.54
C VAL A 63 -2.08 -6.70 -5.30
N THR A 64 -3.04 -6.32 -6.14
CA THR A 64 -3.78 -5.06 -6.03
C THR A 64 -5.03 -5.23 -5.17
N TYR A 65 -5.22 -4.29 -4.25
CA TYR A 65 -6.36 -4.16 -3.36
C TYR A 65 -7.07 -2.84 -3.63
N VAL A 66 -8.40 -2.86 -3.58
CA VAL A 66 -9.26 -1.71 -3.77
C VAL A 66 -9.93 -1.37 -2.45
N VAL A 67 -9.87 -0.10 -2.06
CA VAL A 67 -10.53 0.43 -0.87
C VAL A 67 -11.82 1.11 -1.30
N TRP A 68 -12.92 0.59 -0.78
CA TRP A 68 -14.27 1.08 -1.02
C TRP A 68 -14.75 1.89 0.17
N ASN A 69 -15.46 3.00 -0.04
CA ASN A 69 -16.29 3.61 0.99
C ASN A 69 -17.73 3.11 0.81
N ILE A 70 -18.24 2.33 1.76
CA ILE A 70 -19.62 1.83 1.72
C ILE A 70 -20.58 2.90 2.24
N LEU A 71 -21.47 3.35 1.37
CA LEU A 71 -22.57 4.26 1.71
C LEU A 71 -23.76 3.43 2.19
N LYS A 72 -24.29 3.76 3.37
CA LYS A 72 -25.37 3.03 4.02
C LYS A 72 -26.59 3.92 4.24
N ASP A 73 -27.78 3.33 4.20
CA ASP A 73 -29.01 3.98 4.63
C ASP A 73 -29.08 4.09 6.16
N LYS A 74 -30.16 4.73 6.66
CA LYS A 74 -30.42 4.89 8.10
C LYS A 74 -30.63 3.57 8.85
N ASN A 75 -30.89 2.47 8.13
CA ASN A 75 -31.10 1.14 8.69
C ASN A 75 -29.82 0.28 8.62
N GLY A 76 -28.72 0.81 8.08
CA GLY A 76 -27.45 0.11 7.91
C GLY A 76 -27.34 -0.74 6.65
N HIS A 77 -28.30 -0.68 5.73
CA HIS A 77 -28.21 -1.37 4.44
C HIS A 77 -27.32 -0.59 3.48
N GLU A 78 -26.48 -1.30 2.73
CA GLU A 78 -25.68 -0.72 1.68
C GLU A 78 -26.57 -0.18 0.55
N ILE A 79 -26.44 1.12 0.26
CA ILE A 79 -27.13 1.78 -0.85
C ILE A 79 -26.20 1.95 -2.05
N ASP A 80 -24.91 2.16 -1.81
CA ASP A 80 -23.90 2.36 -2.83
C ASP A 80 -22.50 2.18 -2.23
N ARG A 81 -21.48 2.13 -3.08
CA ARG A 81 -20.08 2.15 -2.68
C ARG A 81 -19.23 2.93 -3.67
N ASP A 82 -18.22 3.61 -3.19
CA ASP A 82 -17.33 4.40 -4.06
C ASP A 82 -15.87 3.97 -3.88
N ILE A 83 -15.05 4.08 -4.93
CA ILE A 83 -13.63 3.73 -4.84
C ILE A 83 -12.88 4.92 -4.25
N VAL A 84 -12.30 4.69 -3.07
CA VAL A 84 -11.52 5.69 -2.35
C VAL A 84 -10.08 5.68 -2.84
N SER A 85 -9.49 4.50 -2.93
CA SER A 85 -8.10 4.31 -3.30
C SER A 85 -7.85 2.87 -3.74
N PHE A 86 -6.67 2.65 -4.32
CA PHE A 86 -6.14 1.31 -4.50
C PHE A 86 -4.66 1.28 -4.13
N TYR A 87 -4.17 0.09 -3.80
CA TYR A 87 -2.76 -0.13 -3.55
C TYR A 87 -2.33 -1.51 -4.02
N THR A 88 -1.07 -1.64 -4.42
CA THR A 88 -0.47 -2.91 -4.86
C THR A 88 0.67 -3.28 -3.93
N LEU A 89 0.59 -4.45 -3.31
CA LEU A 89 1.64 -4.98 -2.43
C LEU A 89 2.43 -6.08 -3.14
N ALA A 90 3.75 -6.05 -2.99
CA ALA A 90 4.65 -7.10 -3.47
C ALA A 90 5.65 -7.47 -2.38
N VAL A 91 6.10 -8.73 -2.37
CA VAL A 91 7.25 -9.15 -1.56
C VAL A 91 8.51 -8.90 -2.37
N THR A 92 9.51 -8.28 -1.74
CA THR A 92 10.80 -7.96 -2.36
C THR A 92 11.95 -8.22 -1.39
N SER A 93 13.17 -8.06 -1.88
CA SER A 93 14.38 -8.14 -1.07
C SER A 93 15.31 -6.97 -1.40
N ILE A 94 15.76 -6.26 -0.38
CA ILE A 94 16.70 -5.14 -0.52
C ILE A 94 18.12 -5.68 -0.31
N PRO A 95 18.95 -5.79 -1.37
CA PRO A 95 20.30 -6.32 -1.25
C PRO A 95 21.22 -5.35 -0.51
N TYR A 96 22.13 -5.89 0.29
CA TYR A 96 23.19 -5.13 0.95
C TYR A 96 24.47 -5.96 1.05
N ILE A 97 25.60 -5.29 1.24
CA ILE A 97 26.89 -5.96 1.45
C ILE A 97 27.22 -5.84 2.93
N ASP A 98 27.24 -6.98 3.62
CA ASP A 98 27.77 -7.06 4.97
C ASP A 98 29.30 -7.10 4.93
N ARG A 99 29.93 -6.40 5.85
CA ARG A 99 31.40 -6.25 5.92
C ARG A 99 31.87 -6.66 7.31
N ILE A 100 32.24 -7.92 7.43
CA ILE A 100 32.75 -8.49 8.67
C ILE A 100 34.26 -8.30 8.67
N ARG A 101 34.78 -7.63 9.71
CA ARG A 101 36.22 -7.39 9.80
C ARG A 101 36.94 -8.71 10.07
N LEU A 102 37.92 -9.03 9.23
CA LEU A 102 38.77 -10.21 9.40
C LEU A 102 39.71 -10.03 10.59
N ASP A 103 40.14 -11.14 11.19
CA ASP A 103 41.23 -11.11 12.15
C ASP A 103 42.58 -10.80 11.46
N GLU A 104 43.61 -10.50 12.26
CA GLU A 104 44.90 -10.08 11.71
C GLU A 104 45.62 -11.17 10.92
N GLU A 105 45.36 -12.45 11.20
CA GLU A 105 46.03 -13.58 10.56
C GLU A 105 45.40 -13.86 9.20
N GLU A 106 44.07 -13.89 9.14
CA GLU A 106 43.28 -14.01 7.91
C GLU A 106 43.48 -12.81 6.98
N ALA A 107 43.52 -11.58 7.53
CA ALA A 107 43.76 -10.38 6.74
C ALA A 107 45.15 -10.37 6.10
N LYS A 108 46.18 -10.86 6.80
CA LYS A 108 47.53 -11.01 6.24
C LYS A 108 47.60 -12.10 5.18
N ALA A 109 46.86 -13.20 5.35
CA ALA A 109 46.84 -14.31 4.40
C ALA A 109 46.09 -13.97 3.11
N THR A 110 44.98 -13.23 3.21
CA THR A 110 44.10 -12.90 2.07
C THR A 110 44.43 -11.56 1.43
N GLY A 111 45.05 -10.63 2.16
CA GLY A 111 45.28 -9.25 1.73
C GLY A 111 44.03 -8.37 1.80
N GLU A 112 42.90 -8.88 2.29
CA GLU A 112 41.66 -8.13 2.50
C GLU A 112 41.47 -7.75 3.98
N ILE A 113 40.77 -6.65 4.23
CA ILE A 113 40.46 -6.16 5.59
C ILE A 113 39.09 -6.67 6.08
N TYR A 114 38.22 -7.01 5.14
CA TYR A 114 36.84 -7.41 5.40
C TYR A 114 36.49 -8.64 4.59
N ASP A 115 35.78 -9.57 5.22
CA ASP A 115 34.94 -10.55 4.54
C ASP A 115 33.66 -9.83 4.08
N LYS A 116 33.40 -9.88 2.77
CA LYS A 116 32.26 -9.20 2.15
C LYS A 116 31.22 -10.24 1.77
N GLN A 117 30.07 -10.19 2.42
CA GLN A 117 28.98 -11.12 2.16
C GLN A 117 27.81 -10.37 1.52
N ASN A 118 27.29 -10.90 0.41
CA ASN A 118 26.07 -10.39 -0.20
C ASN A 118 24.87 -10.93 0.59
N CYS A 119 24.16 -10.03 1.25
CA CYS A 119 22.99 -10.33 2.05
C CYS A 119 21.76 -9.61 1.46
N ALA A 120 20.57 -9.95 1.94
CA ALA A 120 19.35 -9.25 1.54
C ALA A 120 18.36 -9.18 2.70
N VAL A 121 17.73 -8.03 2.87
CA VAL A 121 16.63 -7.84 3.83
C VAL A 121 15.31 -8.04 3.08
N SER A 122 14.50 -8.99 3.52
CA SER A 122 13.15 -9.15 2.98
C SER A 122 12.28 -7.95 3.33
N ALA A 123 11.45 -7.51 2.39
CA ALA A 123 10.55 -6.39 2.58
C ALA A 123 9.20 -6.64 1.89
N ILE A 124 8.17 -5.95 2.36
CA ILE A 124 6.92 -5.77 1.62
C ILE A 124 6.94 -4.35 1.06
N GLU A 125 6.75 -4.23 -0.24
CA GLU A 125 6.81 -2.99 -0.98
C GLU A 125 5.41 -2.60 -1.45
N ILE A 126 5.06 -1.32 -1.28
CA ILE A 126 3.90 -0.71 -1.91
C ILE A 126 4.34 -0.26 -3.31
N LYS A 127 3.99 -1.04 -4.34
CA LYS A 127 4.35 -0.76 -5.74
C LYS A 127 3.55 0.38 -6.34
N MET A 128 2.27 0.43 -5.98
CA MET A 128 1.32 1.46 -6.42
C MET A 128 0.48 1.86 -5.22
N PHE A 129 0.20 3.16 -5.11
CA PHE A 129 -0.79 3.69 -4.19
C PHE A 129 -1.38 4.96 -4.79
N ALA A 130 -2.68 4.95 -5.05
CA ALA A 130 -3.39 6.10 -5.60
C ALA A 130 -4.72 6.29 -4.88
N VAL A 131 -5.06 7.56 -4.65
CA VAL A 131 -6.33 7.98 -4.04
C VAL A 131 -7.15 8.65 -5.13
N ASN A 132 -8.42 8.29 -5.23
CA ASN A 132 -9.34 8.92 -6.17
C ASN A 132 -9.39 10.44 -5.89
N GLN A 133 -9.35 11.25 -6.94
CA GLN A 133 -9.30 12.71 -6.87
C GLN A 133 -10.40 13.28 -5.95
N LYS A 134 -11.57 12.65 -5.92
CA LYS A 134 -12.68 13.03 -5.03
C LYS A 134 -12.33 12.98 -3.53
N TYR A 135 -11.42 12.09 -3.14
CA TYR A 135 -10.98 11.88 -1.76
C TYR A 135 -9.60 12.49 -1.47
N GLN A 136 -9.00 13.16 -2.45
CA GLN A 136 -7.75 13.90 -2.23
C GLN A 136 -8.04 15.19 -1.50
N ASN A 137 -7.18 15.55 -0.54
CA ASN A 137 -7.38 16.70 0.35
C ASN A 137 -8.68 16.65 1.18
N THR A 138 -9.23 15.43 1.34
CA THR A 138 -10.41 15.15 2.14
C THR A 138 -10.01 14.53 3.47
N PHE A 139 -10.66 14.98 4.54
CA PHE A 139 -10.39 14.60 5.92
C PHE A 139 -11.58 13.86 6.52
N PHE A 140 -11.29 12.97 7.46
CA PHE A 140 -12.27 12.23 8.23
C PHE A 140 -11.87 12.25 9.70
N GLU A 141 -12.80 12.69 10.54
CA GLU A 141 -12.64 12.72 11.98
C GLU A 141 -13.22 11.44 12.60
N TYR A 142 -12.40 10.73 13.37
CA TYR A 142 -12.83 9.54 14.11
C TYR A 142 -12.16 9.49 15.48
N GLY A 143 -12.97 9.48 16.54
CA GLY A 143 -12.47 9.63 17.89
C GLY A 143 -11.88 11.03 18.09
N ASP A 144 -10.63 11.10 18.54
CA ASP A 144 -9.90 12.36 18.77
C ASP A 144 -8.92 12.70 17.62
N GLU A 145 -8.99 11.97 16.50
CA GLU A 145 -8.09 12.14 15.35
C GLU A 145 -8.85 12.66 14.13
N ASP A 146 -8.38 13.79 13.57
CA ASP A 146 -8.81 14.31 12.27
C ASP A 146 -7.65 14.16 11.27
N LEU A 147 -7.76 13.17 10.37
CA LEU A 147 -6.70 12.80 9.45
C LEU A 147 -7.19 12.78 8.00
N PRO A 148 -6.29 13.03 7.03
CA PRO A 148 -6.61 12.81 5.63
C PRO A 148 -7.04 11.36 5.37
N VAL A 149 -8.01 11.17 4.48
CA VAL A 149 -8.48 9.83 4.07
C VAL A 149 -7.32 8.93 3.62
N SER A 150 -6.32 9.49 2.93
CA SER A 150 -5.12 8.75 2.51
C SER A 150 -4.31 8.18 3.68
N VAL A 151 -4.25 8.90 4.81
CA VAL A 151 -3.53 8.48 6.02
C VAL A 151 -4.28 7.35 6.72
N TRP A 152 -5.62 7.43 6.79
CA TRP A 152 -6.44 6.32 7.29
C TRP A 152 -6.22 5.03 6.48
N VAL A 153 -6.12 5.14 5.15
CA VAL A 153 -5.83 3.99 4.28
C VAL A 153 -4.41 3.45 4.54
N LEU A 154 -3.40 4.31 4.61
CA LEU A 154 -2.02 3.90 4.88
C LEU A 154 -1.89 3.17 6.23
N ARG A 155 -2.55 3.67 7.27
CA ARG A 155 -2.61 3.01 8.58
C ARG A 155 -3.21 1.62 8.47
N SER A 156 -4.33 1.47 7.75
CA SER A 156 -4.94 0.17 7.50
C SER A 156 -4.02 -0.80 6.75
N ILE A 157 -3.19 -0.32 5.81
CA ILE A 157 -2.21 -1.14 5.10
C ILE A 157 -1.13 -1.64 6.07
N ILE A 158 -0.61 -0.75 6.93
CA ILE A 158 0.41 -1.10 7.94
C ILE A 158 -0.14 -2.12 8.92
N ASP A 159 -1.34 -1.90 9.47
CA ASP A 159 -1.99 -2.81 10.41
C ASP A 159 -2.24 -4.19 9.77
N TYR A 160 -2.65 -4.20 8.50
CA TYR A 160 -2.82 -5.43 7.73
C TYR A 160 -1.50 -6.20 7.58
N ILE A 161 -0.43 -5.52 7.16
CA ILE A 161 0.92 -6.13 7.02
C ILE A 161 1.42 -6.65 8.37
N GLU A 162 1.24 -5.88 9.45
CA GLU A 162 1.61 -6.31 10.79
C GLU A 162 0.84 -7.56 11.19
N ASN A 163 -0.46 -7.61 10.93
CA ASN A 163 -1.27 -8.80 11.19
C ASN A 163 -0.80 -10.02 10.36
N LEU A 164 -0.49 -9.85 9.08
CA LEU A 164 0.07 -10.92 8.24
C LEU A 164 1.38 -11.47 8.82
N SER A 165 2.26 -10.59 9.31
CA SER A 165 3.54 -10.98 9.93
C SER A 165 3.38 -11.82 11.20
N LYS A 166 2.23 -11.71 11.88
CA LYS A 166 1.91 -12.45 13.10
C LYS A 166 1.14 -13.74 12.82
N THR A 167 0.31 -13.76 11.78
CA THR A 167 -0.68 -14.82 11.54
C THR A 167 -0.26 -15.83 10.47
N ILE A 168 0.50 -15.41 9.45
CA ILE A 168 0.91 -16.29 8.35
C ILE A 168 2.37 -16.71 8.53
N VAL A 169 2.60 -18.02 8.69
CA VAL A 169 3.95 -18.59 8.93
C VAL A 169 4.93 -18.22 7.81
N GLY A 170 4.50 -18.24 6.55
CA GLY A 170 5.35 -17.86 5.41
C GLY A 170 5.80 -16.39 5.46
N VAL A 171 4.89 -15.47 5.79
CA VAL A 171 5.22 -14.04 5.93
C VAL A 171 6.14 -13.80 7.14
N LYS A 172 5.87 -14.51 8.24
CA LYS A 172 6.72 -14.47 9.44
C LYS A 172 8.14 -14.97 9.16
N ALA A 173 8.28 -16.01 8.34
CA ALA A 173 9.59 -16.53 7.92
C ALA A 173 10.30 -15.54 7.00
N ALA A 174 9.58 -14.92 6.07
CA ALA A 174 10.13 -13.91 5.16
C ALA A 174 10.64 -12.67 5.92
N LEU A 175 9.87 -12.14 6.88
CA LEU A 175 10.18 -10.87 7.56
C LEU A 175 11.08 -10.99 8.82
N ARG A 176 11.55 -12.20 9.17
CA ARG A 176 12.44 -12.43 10.33
C ARG A 176 13.87 -12.79 9.95
N VAL A 177 14.24 -12.61 8.68
CA VAL A 177 15.60 -12.87 8.15
C VAL A 177 16.54 -11.74 8.54
#